data_AF-A0A2I0B4A0-F1
#
_entry.id   AF-A0A2I0B4A0-F1
#
_cell.length_a   1.000
_cell.length_b   1.000
_cell.length_c   1.000
_cell.angle_alpha   90.00
_cell.angle_beta   90.00
_cell.angle_gamma   90.00
#
_symmetry.space_group_name_H-M   'P 1'
#
loop_
_entity.id
_entity.type
_entity.pdbx_description
1 polymer ?
#
loop_
_entity_poly.entity_id
_entity_poly.type
_entity_poly.pdbx_seq_one_letter_code
_entity_poly.pdbx_strand_id
1 'polypeptide(L)'
;MRDELSHLLQRGMLVPEYEAKFAALSRYAPQLVSTEEDMCDLFVNGLHDSIRTLVIPQQPKSYCEIVEIATRVEQNELAIQARRGAVAIKRKK
;
A
#
# COMPACT_ATOMS: atom_id res chain seq x y z
N MET A 1 17.56 -9.95 -0.81
CA MET A 1 17.66 -8.55 -0.32
C MET A 1 17.22 -7.54 -1.39
N ARG A 2 18.00 -7.23 -2.45
CA ARG A 2 17.57 -6.25 -3.48
C ARG A 2 16.30 -6.70 -4.23
N ASP A 3 16.26 -7.93 -4.72
CA ASP A 3 15.06 -8.51 -5.35
C ASP A 3 13.87 -8.63 -4.40
N GLU A 4 14.08 -8.74 -3.08
CA GLU A 4 12.98 -8.82 -2.12
C GLU A 4 12.26 -7.49 -1.94
N LEU A 5 12.98 -6.36 -2.05
CA LEU A 5 12.36 -5.04 -1.99
C LEU A 5 11.58 -4.73 -3.26
N SER A 6 12.14 -5.01 -4.44
CA SER A 6 11.45 -4.77 -5.72
C SER A 6 10.27 -5.73 -5.97
N HIS A 7 10.29 -6.92 -5.36
CA HIS A 7 9.19 -7.87 -5.40
C HIS A 7 8.31 -7.81 -4.13
N LEU A 8 8.51 -6.81 -3.26
CA LEU A 8 7.66 -6.63 -2.09
C LEU A 8 6.28 -6.19 -2.58
N LEU A 9 5.30 -7.05 -2.35
CA LEU A 9 3.90 -6.77 -2.65
C LEU A 9 3.13 -6.72 -1.35
N GLN A 10 2.15 -5.83 -1.27
CA GLN A 10 1.25 -5.70 -0.12
C GLN A 10 0.55 -7.04 0.18
N ARG A 11 0.13 -7.81 -0.85
CA ARG A 11 -0.32 -9.23 -0.75
C ARG A 11 -1.10 -9.59 0.54
N GLY A 12 -2.14 -8.83 0.84
CA GLY A 12 -3.05 -9.08 1.98
C GLY A 12 -2.59 -8.47 3.32
N MET A 13 -1.45 -7.79 3.36
CA MET A 13 -1.01 -6.95 4.47
C MET A 13 -1.72 -5.60 4.41
N LEU A 14 -1.88 -4.96 5.57
CA LEU A 14 -2.33 -3.57 5.62
C LEU A 14 -1.21 -2.62 5.14
N VAL A 15 -1.57 -1.43 4.66
CA VAL A 15 -0.62 -0.38 4.26
C VAL A 15 0.45 -0.12 5.34
N PRO A 16 0.10 0.07 6.64
CA PRO A 16 1.12 0.25 7.68
C PRO A 16 2.04 -0.96 7.91
N GLU A 17 1.55 -2.20 7.70
CA GLU A 17 2.40 -3.40 7.80
C GLU A 17 3.36 -3.50 6.61
N TYR A 18 2.86 -3.17 5.42
CA TYR A 18 3.65 -3.09 4.21
C TYR A 18 4.71 -1.99 4.31
N GLU A 19 4.36 -0.81 4.81
CA GLU A 19 5.28 0.30 5.08
C GLU A 19 6.41 -0.11 6.02
N ALA A 20 6.09 -0.72 7.16
CA ALA A 20 7.10 -1.18 8.12
C ALA A 20 8.09 -2.17 7.49
N LYS A 21 7.59 -3.09 6.65
CA LYS A 21 8.41 -4.09 5.96
C LYS A 21 9.24 -3.46 4.85
N PHE A 22 8.68 -2.51 4.12
CA PHE A 22 9.38 -1.73 3.11
C PHE A 22 10.52 -0.92 3.73
N ALA A 23 10.27 -0.22 4.85
CA ALA A 23 11.29 0.53 5.57
C ALA A 23 12.41 -0.38 6.10
N ALA A 24 12.06 -1.58 6.60
CA ALA A 24 13.05 -2.57 7.02
C ALA A 24 13.93 -3.04 5.86
N LEU A 25 13.35 -3.36 4.69
CA LEU A 25 14.08 -3.82 3.51
C LEU A 25 14.87 -2.70 2.82
N SER A 26 14.35 -1.47 2.83
CA SER A 26 14.99 -0.26 2.33
C SER A 26 16.37 -0.04 2.98
N ARG A 27 16.49 -0.35 4.29
CA ARG A 27 17.77 -0.31 5.02
C ARG A 27 18.83 -1.26 4.46
N TYR A 28 18.42 -2.37 3.86
CA TYR A 28 19.32 -3.37 3.26
C TYR A 28 19.56 -3.16 1.77
N ALA A 29 18.80 -2.26 1.13
CA ALA A 29 18.94 -1.94 -0.29
C ALA A 29 18.84 -0.42 -0.54
N PRO A 30 19.71 0.40 0.09
CA PRO A 30 19.65 1.86 -0.05
C PRO A 30 19.82 2.33 -1.50
N GLN A 31 20.53 1.55 -2.30
CA GLN A 31 20.69 1.71 -3.75
C GLN A 31 19.38 1.69 -4.56
N LEU A 32 18.32 1.05 -4.07
CA LEU A 32 17.00 0.99 -4.72
C LEU A 32 16.09 2.15 -4.28
N VAL A 33 16.39 2.77 -3.15
CA VAL A 33 15.68 3.94 -2.61
C VAL A 33 16.60 5.15 -2.57
N SER A 34 17.51 5.24 -3.56
CA SER A 34 18.55 6.27 -3.60
C SER A 34 17.94 7.67 -3.71
N THR A 35 16.78 7.77 -4.34
CA THR A 35 15.98 8.99 -4.47
C THR A 35 14.60 8.77 -3.86
N GLU A 36 13.95 9.87 -3.48
CA GLU A 36 12.55 9.83 -3.04
C GLU A 36 11.62 9.35 -4.16
N GLU A 37 11.93 9.67 -5.42
CA GLU A 37 11.20 9.20 -6.61
C GLU A 37 11.27 7.68 -6.75
N ASP A 38 12.47 7.08 -6.66
CA ASP A 38 12.62 5.62 -6.71
C ASP A 38 11.84 4.94 -5.57
N MET A 39 11.88 5.55 -4.38
CA MET A 39 11.16 5.04 -3.21
C MET A 39 9.65 5.09 -3.41
N CYS A 40 9.14 6.19 -3.96
CA CYS A 40 7.74 6.37 -4.33
C CYS A 40 7.30 5.34 -5.38
N ASP A 41 8.07 5.18 -6.46
CA ASP A 41 7.75 4.24 -7.54
C ASP A 41 7.73 2.79 -7.06
N LEU A 42 8.71 2.38 -6.26
CA LEU A 42 8.75 1.05 -5.66
C LEU A 42 7.55 0.83 -4.72
N PHE A 43 7.23 1.83 -3.90
CA PHE A 43 6.10 1.71 -2.98
C PHE A 43 4.78 1.56 -3.74
N VAL A 44 4.53 2.40 -4.74
CA VAL A 44 3.32 2.37 -5.57
C VAL A 44 3.21 1.07 -6.37
N ASN A 45 4.32 0.54 -6.89
CA ASN A 45 4.32 -0.74 -7.60
C ASN A 45 4.01 -1.94 -6.70
N GLY A 46 4.36 -1.87 -5.41
CA GLY A 46 4.05 -2.93 -4.45
C GLY A 46 2.67 -2.83 -3.81
N LEU A 47 1.97 -1.71 -3.94
CA LEU A 47 0.58 -1.55 -3.47
C LEU A 47 -0.38 -2.43 -4.25
N HIS A 48 -1.49 -2.82 -3.62
CA HIS A 48 -2.56 -3.53 -4.29
C HIS A 48 -3.19 -2.67 -5.41
N ASP A 49 -3.56 -3.28 -6.54
CA ASP A 49 -4.11 -2.55 -7.70
C ASP A 49 -5.32 -1.67 -7.36
N SER A 50 -6.20 -2.12 -6.44
CA SER A 50 -7.33 -1.33 -5.97
C SER A 50 -6.91 -0.03 -5.28
N ILE A 51 -5.77 -0.03 -4.59
CA ILE A 51 -5.23 1.16 -3.92
C ILE A 51 -4.48 2.01 -4.95
N ARG A 52 -3.65 1.37 -5.79
CA ARG A 52 -2.84 2.03 -6.82
C ARG A 52 -3.70 2.85 -7.79
N THR A 53 -4.84 2.32 -8.22
CA THR A 53 -5.78 3.02 -9.11
C THR A 53 -6.39 4.29 -8.50
N LEU A 54 -6.39 4.40 -7.17
CA LEU A 54 -6.86 5.59 -6.44
C LEU A 54 -5.71 6.52 -6.04
N VAL A 55 -4.50 6.01 -5.87
CA VAL A 55 -3.30 6.80 -5.55
C VAL A 55 -2.74 7.52 -6.79
N ILE A 56 -2.58 6.83 -7.93
CA ILE A 56 -1.99 7.41 -9.16
C ILE A 56 -2.67 8.74 -9.59
N PRO A 57 -4.02 8.84 -9.64
CA PRO A 57 -4.69 10.07 -10.06
C PRO A 57 -4.45 11.25 -9.14
N GLN A 58 -4.11 10.99 -7.86
CA GLN A 58 -3.86 12.04 -6.87
C GLN A 58 -2.48 12.68 -7.02
N GLN A 59 -1.60 12.12 -7.86
CA GLN A 59 -0.26 12.63 -8.14
C GLN A 59 0.48 13.07 -6.87
N PRO A 60 0.65 12.17 -5.88
CA PRO A 60 1.38 12.49 -4.67
C PRO A 60 2.82 12.89 -5.02
N LYS A 61 3.32 13.93 -4.37
CA LYS A 61 4.66 14.50 -4.67
C LYS A 61 5.73 13.98 -3.72
N SER A 62 5.34 13.23 -2.71
CA SER A 62 6.21 12.76 -1.65
C SER A 62 5.76 11.39 -1.15
N TYR A 63 6.70 10.66 -0.56
CA TYR A 63 6.45 9.35 0.02
C TYR A 63 5.38 9.39 1.12
N CYS A 64 5.44 10.39 2.00
CA CYS A 64 4.42 10.59 3.04
C CYS A 64 3.01 10.73 2.45
N GLU A 65 2.85 11.49 1.37
CA GLU A 65 1.54 11.62 0.71
C GLU A 65 1.06 10.28 0.14
N ILE A 66 1.95 9.48 -0.45
CA ILE A 66 1.59 8.15 -0.95
C ILE A 66 1.07 7.27 0.19
N VAL A 67 1.78 7.22 1.32
CA VAL A 67 1.39 6.42 2.49
C VAL A 67 0.06 6.90 3.07
N GLU A 68 -0.13 8.22 3.20
CA GLU A 68 -1.37 8.79 3.73
C GLU A 68 -2.57 8.45 2.84
N ILE A 69 -2.44 8.66 1.53
CA ILE A 69 -3.49 8.37 0.56
C ILE A 69 -3.78 6.86 0.54
N ALA A 70 -2.75 6.02 0.48
CA ALA A 70 -2.90 4.57 0.46
C ALA A 70 -3.62 4.07 1.72
N THR A 71 -3.23 4.58 2.89
CA THR A 71 -3.85 4.23 4.17
C THR A 71 -5.32 4.63 4.20
N ARG A 72 -5.64 5.84 3.73
CA ARG A 72 -7.03 6.34 3.70
C ARG A 72 -7.89 5.55 2.72
N VAL A 73 -7.34 5.17 1.57
CA VAL A 73 -8.01 4.30 0.59
C VAL A 73 -8.27 2.91 1.20
N GLU A 74 -7.28 2.31 1.84
CA GLU A 74 -7.43 1.02 2.50
C GLU A 74 -8.50 1.06 3.60
N GLN A 75 -8.49 2.09 4.45
CA GLN A 75 -9.53 2.28 5.48
C GLN A 75 -10.92 2.40 4.88
N ASN A 76 -11.06 3.09 3.75
CA ASN A 76 -12.33 3.21 3.04
C ASN A 76 -12.77 1.85 2.45
N GLU A 77 -11.87 1.10 1.83
CA GLU A 77 -12.15 -0.25 1.32
C GLU A 77 -12.55 -1.21 2.45
N LEU A 78 -11.83 -1.22 3.57
CA LEU A 78 -12.17 -2.00 4.76
C LEU A 78 -13.53 -1.61 5.33
N ALA A 79 -13.85 -0.32 5.38
CA ALA A 79 -15.16 0.17 5.83
C ALA A 79 -16.30 -0.26 4.88
N ILE A 80 -16.07 -0.20 3.57
CA ILE A 80 -17.00 -0.70 2.54
C ILE A 80 -17.19 -2.21 2.68
N GLN A 81 -16.11 -2.95 2.92
CA GLN A 81 -16.13 -4.40 3.08
C GLN A 81 -16.82 -4.82 4.38
N ALA A 82 -16.63 -4.10 5.48
CA ALA A 82 -17.36 -4.31 6.74
C ALA A 82 -18.87 -4.09 6.55
N ARG A 83 -19.27 -3.06 5.77
CA ARG A 83 -20.68 -2.84 5.40
C ARG A 83 -21.24 -3.96 4.53
N ARG A 84 -20.46 -4.48 3.58
CA ARG A 84 -20.85 -5.62 2.72
C ARG A 84 -20.91 -6.95 3.50
N GLY A 85 -20.00 -7.17 4.45
CA GLY A 85 -19.99 -8.34 5.34
C GLY A 85 -21.21 -8.37 6.26
N ALA A 86 -21.65 -7.21 6.77
CA ALA A 86 -22.88 -7.11 7.58
C ALA A 86 -24.17 -7.45 6.79
N VAL A 87 -24.18 -7.23 5.47
CA VAL A 87 -25.30 -7.62 4.59
C VAL A 87 -25.35 -9.13 4.36
N ALA A 88 -24.21 -9.83 4.35
CA ALA A 88 -24.16 -11.28 4.19
C ALA A 88 -24.65 -12.05 5.44
N ILE A 89 -24.46 -11.49 6.64
CA ILE A 89 -24.90 -12.12 7.90
C ILE A 89 -26.43 -12.04 8.06
N LYS A 90 -27.11 -11.08 7.42
CA LYS A 90 -28.57 -10.92 7.51
C LYS A 90 -29.40 -11.85 6.61
N ARG A 91 -28.79 -12.68 5.75
CA ARG A 91 -29.52 -13.61 4.86
C ARG A 91 -29.67 -15.05 5.38
N LYS A 92 -29.34 -15.30 6.67
CA LYS A 92 -29.57 -16.60 7.33
C LYS A 92 -30.46 -16.46 8.58
N LYS A 93 -31.64 -15.84 8.43
CA LYS A 93 -32.70 -15.98 9.44
C LYS A 93 -34.03 -16.23 8.75
#